data_AF-A0A1E1MHK1-F1
#
_entry.id   AF-A0A1E1MHK1-F1
#
_cell.length_a   1.000
_cell.length_b   1.000
_cell.length_c   1.000
_cell.angle_alpha   90.00
_cell.angle_beta   90.00
_cell.angle_gamma   90.00
#
_symmetry.space_group_name_H-M   'P 1'
#
loop_
_entity.id
_entity.type
_entity.pdbx_description
1 polymer ?
#
loop_
_entity_poly.entity_id
_entity_poly.type
_entity_poly.pdbx_seq_one_letter_code
_entity_poly.pdbx_strand_id
1 'polypeptide(L)'
;MYPSSYSLTQPLHLLPEKGRIAIHIGAQNAGLLISRVADQMNFKAFELFPDNESVIGTKGRAVSVPSSTFSDDAFQTTISQTLAKMSTEPVEEMHPQVTKSGQQLQEIRNTTRPDIVTEHLMSYFRACGEPVVVSTIWKKTREEVLWKDALLSWRRSPTWLLVHVSLQLTFSRLSADSSESLYKPFMAFLKSRVLDLFHGLSFESSLIYVMNAKTEQRILKLGDTDPQSWLAEVQEVLSRAAARIDSRWKSVISQNSRTPDFSTLQYIQPAQDVLHKFPDLYNLSTL
;
A
#
# COMPACT_ATOMS: atom_id res chain seq x y z
N MET A 1 1.62 -14.48 2.28
CA MET A 1 2.46 -15.54 1.67
C MET A 1 1.59 -16.79 1.70
N TYR A 2 1.12 -17.27 0.54
CA TYR A 2 0.33 -18.50 0.47
C TYR A 2 1.31 -19.65 0.17
N PRO A 3 1.54 -20.60 1.10
CA PRO A 3 2.42 -21.73 0.83
C PRO A 3 1.61 -22.84 0.17
N SER A 4 2.14 -23.41 -0.92
CA SER A 4 1.60 -24.54 -1.72
C SER A 4 0.39 -24.25 -2.63
N SER A 5 0.37 -24.91 -3.79
CA SER A 5 -0.74 -24.90 -4.77
C SER A 5 -2.08 -25.35 -4.17
N TYR A 6 -2.06 -26.18 -3.13
CA TYR A 6 -3.25 -26.55 -2.36
C TYR A 6 -3.94 -25.36 -1.70
N SER A 7 -3.18 -24.29 -1.37
CA SER A 7 -3.71 -23.15 -0.63
C SER A 7 -4.65 -22.25 -1.45
N LEU A 8 -4.62 -22.32 -2.79
CA LEU A 8 -5.51 -21.52 -3.65
C LEU A 8 -6.71 -22.30 -4.17
N THR A 9 -6.63 -23.63 -4.22
CA THR A 9 -7.72 -24.49 -4.73
C THR A 9 -8.99 -24.33 -3.89
N GLN A 10 -8.89 -24.39 -2.56
CA GLN A 10 -10.05 -24.24 -1.68
C GLN A 10 -10.71 -22.84 -1.78
N PRO A 11 -9.97 -21.72 -1.73
CA PRO A 11 -10.55 -20.41 -2.00
C PRO A 11 -11.24 -20.31 -3.37
N LEU A 12 -10.65 -20.88 -4.43
CA LEU A 12 -11.22 -20.85 -5.78
C LEU A 12 -12.52 -21.66 -5.89
N HIS A 13 -12.60 -22.84 -5.26
CA HIS A 13 -13.83 -23.64 -5.21
C HIS A 13 -14.99 -22.92 -4.50
N LEU A 14 -14.69 -22.05 -3.53
CA LEU A 14 -15.70 -21.30 -2.77
C LEU A 14 -16.13 -19.98 -3.46
N LEU A 15 -15.41 -19.53 -4.48
CA LEU A 15 -15.74 -18.30 -5.21
C LEU A 15 -17.12 -18.30 -5.91
N PRO A 16 -17.61 -19.40 -6.50
CA PRO A 16 -18.87 -19.40 -7.23
C PRO A 16 -20.08 -18.98 -6.39
N GLU A 17 -20.05 -19.10 -5.07
CA GLU A 17 -21.26 -18.89 -4.26
C GLU A 17 -21.61 -17.41 -4.02
N LYS A 18 -20.62 -16.51 -3.95
CA LYS A 18 -20.74 -15.03 -3.90
C LYS A 18 -19.39 -14.33 -3.72
N GLY A 19 -18.29 -15.01 -4.02
CA GLY A 19 -16.95 -14.59 -3.65
C GLY A 19 -16.35 -13.56 -4.61
N ARG A 20 -15.60 -12.61 -4.04
CA ARG A 20 -14.56 -11.87 -4.74
C ARG A 20 -13.25 -12.20 -4.07
N ILE A 21 -12.20 -12.46 -4.84
CA ILE A 21 -10.86 -12.65 -4.31
C ILE A 21 -9.90 -11.70 -5.00
N ALA A 22 -8.94 -11.23 -4.22
CA ALA A 22 -7.79 -10.49 -4.69
C ALA A 22 -6.55 -11.35 -4.43
N ILE A 23 -5.81 -11.63 -5.49
CA ILE A 23 -4.62 -12.48 -5.45
C ILE A 23 -3.42 -11.61 -5.81
N HIS A 24 -2.43 -11.60 -4.93
CA HIS A 24 -1.15 -10.94 -5.17
C HIS A 24 -0.20 -11.96 -5.80
N ILE A 25 0.15 -11.74 -7.07
CA ILE A 25 1.08 -12.58 -7.83
C ILE A 25 2.45 -11.91 -7.78
N GLY A 26 3.14 -12.13 -6.66
CA GLY A 26 4.32 -11.34 -6.27
C GLY A 26 5.49 -11.43 -7.25
N ALA A 27 5.86 -12.64 -7.69
CA ALA A 27 6.99 -12.82 -8.60
C ALA A 27 6.77 -12.21 -10.00
N GLN A 28 5.52 -11.93 -10.39
CA GLN A 28 5.18 -11.28 -11.67
C GLN A 28 4.69 -9.83 -11.52
N ASN A 29 4.86 -9.19 -10.35
CA ASN A 29 4.46 -7.80 -10.15
C ASN A 29 2.97 -7.50 -10.54
N ALA A 30 2.07 -8.44 -10.26
CA ALA A 30 0.69 -8.33 -10.73
C ALA A 30 -0.34 -8.64 -9.63
N GLY A 31 -1.48 -7.96 -9.74
CA GLY A 31 -2.69 -8.23 -8.98
C GLY A 31 -3.74 -8.85 -9.88
N LEU A 32 -4.39 -9.91 -9.39
CA LEU A 32 -5.53 -10.54 -10.06
C LEU A 32 -6.78 -10.42 -9.18
N LEU A 33 -7.85 -9.86 -9.73
CA LEU A 33 -9.16 -9.83 -9.11
C LEU A 33 -10.08 -10.81 -9.83
N ILE A 34 -10.67 -11.72 -9.06
CA ILE A 34 -11.66 -12.66 -9.56
C ILE A 34 -12.99 -12.33 -8.88
N SER A 35 -14.05 -12.15 -9.66
CA SER A 35 -15.37 -11.86 -9.13
C SER A 35 -16.46 -12.50 -9.98
N ARG A 36 -17.43 -13.13 -9.33
CA ARG A 36 -18.66 -13.56 -10.01
C ARG A 36 -19.56 -12.37 -10.33
N VAL A 37 -20.09 -12.34 -11.54
CA VAL A 37 -21.12 -11.40 -12.02
C VAL A 37 -22.14 -12.21 -12.80
N ALA A 38 -23.34 -12.37 -12.24
CA ALA A 38 -24.37 -13.28 -12.77
C ALA A 38 -23.79 -14.71 -13.00
N ASP A 39 -23.87 -15.21 -14.23
CA ASP A 39 -23.36 -16.53 -14.62
C ASP A 39 -21.95 -16.49 -15.25
N GLN A 40 -21.18 -15.47 -14.88
CA GLN A 40 -19.85 -15.23 -15.43
C GLN A 40 -18.83 -14.97 -14.31
N MET A 41 -17.59 -15.39 -14.55
CA MET A 41 -16.42 -15.14 -13.72
C MET A 41 -15.54 -14.11 -14.41
N ASN A 42 -15.48 -12.93 -13.80
CA ASN A 42 -14.66 -11.83 -14.28
C ASN A 42 -13.26 -11.90 -13.66
N PHE A 43 -12.25 -11.98 -14.51
CA PHE A 43 -10.83 -11.90 -14.19
C PHE A 43 -10.33 -10.51 -14.57
N LYS A 44 -9.66 -9.81 -13.64
CA LYS A 44 -9.03 -8.52 -13.90
C LYS A 44 -7.58 -8.54 -13.43
N ALA A 45 -6.65 -8.37 -14.36
CA ALA A 45 -5.22 -8.27 -14.05
C ALA A 45 -4.73 -6.83 -14.19
N PHE A 46 -3.83 -6.42 -13.31
CA PHE A 46 -3.16 -5.12 -13.37
C PHE A 46 -1.79 -5.19 -12.69
N GLU A 47 -0.88 -4.32 -13.11
CA GLU A 47 0.44 -4.15 -12.51
C GLU A 47 0.34 -3.52 -11.11
N LEU A 48 1.17 -3.98 -10.17
CA LEU A 48 1.20 -3.43 -8.80
C LEU A 48 2.33 -2.41 -8.60
N PHE A 49 3.38 -2.50 -9.38
CA PHE A 49 4.46 -1.54 -9.40
C PHE A 49 4.76 -1.08 -10.83
N PRO A 50 4.35 0.13 -11.22
CA PRO A 50 4.83 0.70 -12.46
C PRO A 50 6.37 0.80 -12.40
N ASP A 51 7.01 0.63 -13.56
CA ASP A 51 8.42 0.96 -13.69
C ASP A 51 8.65 2.47 -13.45
N ASN A 52 9.91 2.86 -13.24
CA ASN A 52 10.26 4.24 -12.88
C ASN A 52 9.96 5.25 -13.99
N GLU A 53 9.90 4.81 -15.26
CA GLU A 53 9.67 5.65 -16.43
C GLU A 53 8.17 5.72 -16.80
N SER A 54 7.42 4.66 -16.50
CA SER A 54 6.02 4.43 -16.85
C SER A 54 5.07 4.83 -15.73
N VAL A 55 5.15 6.07 -15.25
CA VAL A 55 4.31 6.53 -14.12
C VAL A 55 2.85 6.85 -14.53
N ILE A 56 2.50 6.83 -15.83
CA ILE A 56 1.20 7.37 -16.32
C ILE A 56 0.39 6.38 -17.18
N GLY A 57 0.88 5.18 -17.48
CA GLY A 57 0.34 4.37 -18.60
C GLY A 57 -0.32 3.03 -18.31
N THR A 58 -0.20 2.45 -17.11
CA THR A 58 -0.55 1.03 -16.90
C THR A 58 -2.03 0.75 -17.19
N LYS A 59 -2.27 -0.13 -18.18
CA LYS A 59 -3.62 -0.60 -18.54
C LYS A 59 -3.88 -1.97 -17.92
N GLY A 60 -4.95 -2.05 -17.11
CA GLY A 60 -5.46 -3.34 -16.67
C GLY A 60 -6.15 -4.09 -17.80
N ARG A 61 -6.21 -5.43 -17.71
CA ARG A 61 -6.94 -6.30 -18.63
C ARG A 61 -8.07 -6.99 -17.92
N ALA A 62 -9.18 -7.21 -18.62
CA ALA A 62 -10.34 -7.90 -18.07
C ALA A 62 -10.94 -8.89 -19.06
N VAL A 63 -11.25 -10.09 -18.57
CA VAL A 63 -11.86 -11.20 -19.32
C VAL A 63 -12.97 -11.82 -18.47
N SER A 64 -14.06 -12.22 -19.12
CA SER A 64 -15.19 -12.91 -18.54
C SER A 64 -15.24 -14.35 -19.04
N VAL A 65 -15.28 -15.32 -18.14
CA VAL A 65 -15.39 -16.75 -18.46
C VAL A 65 -16.72 -17.28 -17.92
N PRO A 66 -17.45 -18.14 -18.65
CA PRO A 66 -18.68 -18.74 -18.15
C PRO A 66 -18.50 -19.45 -16.80
N SER A 67 -19.45 -19.30 -15.88
CA SER A 67 -19.39 -19.98 -14.59
C SER A 67 -19.40 -21.50 -14.72
N SER A 68 -19.99 -22.06 -15.78
CA SER A 68 -19.92 -23.50 -16.09
C SER A 68 -18.49 -23.95 -16.40
N THR A 69 -17.76 -23.19 -17.22
CA THR A 69 -16.34 -23.44 -17.53
C THR A 69 -15.47 -23.25 -16.28
N PHE A 70 -15.73 -22.23 -15.48
CA PHE A 70 -14.98 -22.02 -14.24
C PHE A 70 -15.24 -23.11 -13.19
N SER A 71 -16.43 -23.71 -13.17
CA SER A 71 -16.78 -24.77 -12.22
C SER A 71 -16.19 -26.14 -12.59
N ASP A 72 -15.53 -26.27 -13.74
CA ASP A 72 -14.81 -27.47 -14.11
C ASP A 72 -13.57 -27.69 -13.21
N ASP A 73 -13.47 -28.87 -12.61
CA ASP A 73 -12.42 -29.19 -11.65
C ASP A 73 -11.02 -29.14 -12.27
N ALA A 74 -10.88 -29.56 -13.54
CA ALA A 74 -9.61 -29.51 -14.24
C ALA A 74 -9.20 -28.05 -14.48
N PHE A 75 -10.14 -27.20 -14.90
CA PHE A 75 -9.91 -25.77 -15.08
C PHE A 75 -9.48 -25.08 -13.79
N GLN A 76 -10.17 -25.32 -12.67
CA GLN A 76 -9.77 -24.75 -11.37
C GLN A 76 -8.41 -25.26 -10.89
N THR A 77 -8.13 -26.55 -11.10
CA THR A 77 -6.84 -27.16 -10.76
C THR A 77 -5.71 -26.51 -11.56
N THR A 78 -5.88 -26.38 -12.88
CA THR A 78 -4.91 -25.70 -13.75
C THR A 78 -4.67 -24.28 -13.29
N ILE A 79 -5.72 -23.48 -13.08
CA ILE A 79 -5.58 -22.09 -12.65
C ILE A 79 -4.89 -21.99 -11.28
N SER A 80 -5.29 -22.82 -10.31
CA SER A 80 -4.70 -22.83 -8.98
C SER A 80 -3.19 -23.11 -9.04
N GLN A 81 -2.78 -24.12 -9.80
CA GLN A 81 -1.38 -24.48 -10.00
C GLN A 81 -0.61 -23.37 -10.73
N THR A 82 -1.19 -22.82 -11.80
CA THR A 82 -0.58 -21.73 -12.56
C THR A 82 -0.39 -20.49 -11.68
N LEU A 83 -1.41 -20.08 -10.91
CA LEU A 83 -1.33 -18.93 -10.02
C LEU A 83 -0.32 -19.14 -8.89
N ALA A 84 -0.27 -20.35 -8.32
CA ALA A 84 0.71 -20.69 -7.30
C ALA A 84 2.14 -20.57 -7.86
N LYS A 85 2.39 -21.17 -9.04
CA LYS A 85 3.67 -21.11 -9.73
C LYS A 85 4.09 -19.68 -10.05
N MET A 86 3.21 -18.91 -10.71
CA MET A 86 3.46 -17.51 -11.07
C MET A 86 3.69 -16.63 -9.83
N SER A 87 3.11 -16.96 -8.68
CA SER A 87 3.28 -16.17 -7.46
C SER A 87 4.66 -16.32 -6.82
N THR A 88 5.35 -17.45 -7.05
CA THR A 88 6.62 -17.79 -6.39
C THR A 88 7.81 -17.86 -7.34
N GLU A 89 7.61 -18.25 -8.60
CA GLU A 89 8.70 -18.47 -9.55
C GLU A 89 8.84 -17.26 -10.47
N PRO A 90 9.96 -16.51 -10.41
CA PRO A 90 10.21 -15.41 -11.34
C PRO A 90 10.50 -15.94 -12.75
N VAL A 91 10.20 -15.12 -13.76
CA VAL A 91 10.56 -15.38 -15.16
C VAL A 91 11.68 -14.41 -15.53
N GLU A 92 12.88 -14.94 -15.80
CA GLU A 92 14.09 -14.12 -15.99
C GLU A 92 13.93 -13.09 -17.10
N GLU A 93 13.25 -13.46 -18.20
CA GLU A 93 12.99 -12.61 -19.36
C GLU A 93 12.09 -11.40 -19.05
N MET A 94 11.34 -11.47 -17.95
CA MET A 94 10.48 -10.38 -17.48
C MET A 94 11.20 -9.40 -16.57
N HIS A 95 12.43 -9.72 -16.16
CA HIS A 95 13.24 -8.79 -15.40
C HIS A 95 14.08 -7.91 -16.33
N PRO A 96 14.07 -6.58 -16.11
CA PRO A 96 14.97 -5.68 -16.83
C PRO A 96 16.42 -6.10 -16.63
N GLN A 97 17.18 -6.14 -17.73
CA GLN A 97 18.61 -6.43 -17.70
C GLN A 97 19.41 -5.13 -17.87
N VAL A 98 20.56 -5.06 -17.20
CA VAL A 98 21.54 -4.00 -17.36
C VAL A 98 22.86 -4.61 -17.79
N THR A 99 23.54 -3.97 -18.74
CA THR A 99 24.92 -4.34 -19.06
C THR A 99 25.86 -3.61 -18.09
N LYS A 100 26.56 -4.37 -17.23
CA LYS A 100 27.62 -3.85 -16.36
C LYS A 100 28.93 -4.54 -16.72
N SER A 101 29.94 -3.75 -17.03
CA SER A 101 31.27 -4.25 -17.40
C SER A 101 31.25 -5.33 -18.51
N GLY A 102 30.35 -5.17 -19.49
CA GLY A 102 30.19 -6.10 -20.61
C GLY A 102 29.36 -7.37 -20.31
N GLN A 103 28.89 -7.56 -19.08
CA GLN A 103 28.00 -8.66 -18.71
C GLN A 103 26.57 -8.16 -18.52
N GLN A 104 25.60 -8.92 -19.06
CA GLN A 104 24.19 -8.70 -18.77
C GLN A 104 23.89 -9.22 -17.36
N LEU A 105 23.47 -8.32 -16.47
CA LEU A 105 23.05 -8.64 -15.11
C LEU A 105 21.60 -8.21 -14.93
N GLN A 106 20.88 -8.95 -14.09
CA GLN A 106 19.52 -8.56 -13.69
C GLN A 106 19.57 -7.20 -12.98
N GLU A 107 18.81 -6.23 -13.49
CA GLU A 107 18.68 -4.91 -12.84
C GLU A 107 17.64 -5.01 -11.74
N ILE A 108 18.08 -5.49 -10.58
CA ILE A 108 17.25 -5.71 -9.39
C ILE A 108 16.53 -4.46 -8.88
N ARG A 109 16.92 -3.26 -9.34
CA ARG A 109 16.29 -2.00 -8.94
C ARG A 109 15.04 -1.68 -9.75
N ASN A 110 14.85 -2.32 -10.90
CA ASN A 110 13.66 -2.15 -11.72
C ASN A 110 12.61 -3.24 -11.41
N THR A 111 11.37 -2.96 -11.80
CA THR A 111 10.23 -3.85 -11.54
C THR A 111 10.16 -4.96 -12.57
N THR A 112 9.70 -6.13 -12.13
CA THR A 112 9.33 -7.22 -13.06
C THR A 112 8.19 -6.74 -13.94
N ARG A 113 8.30 -7.01 -15.24
CA ARG A 113 7.23 -6.79 -16.20
C ARG A 113 6.03 -7.71 -15.91
N PRO A 114 4.79 -7.20 -15.89
CA PRO A 114 3.63 -7.98 -15.48
C PRO A 114 3.08 -8.91 -16.58
N ASP A 115 3.71 -8.95 -17.76
CA ASP A 115 3.22 -9.59 -18.98
C ASP A 115 2.86 -11.07 -18.83
N ILE A 116 3.54 -11.81 -17.93
CA ILE A 116 3.19 -13.21 -17.65
C ILE A 116 1.77 -13.35 -17.11
N VAL A 117 1.31 -12.36 -16.34
CA VAL A 117 -0.07 -12.30 -15.87
C VAL A 117 -0.93 -11.53 -16.86
N THR A 118 -0.56 -10.29 -17.21
CA THR A 118 -1.43 -9.40 -17.99
C THR A 118 -1.60 -9.84 -19.44
N GLU A 119 -0.64 -10.54 -20.03
CA GLU A 119 -0.72 -11.06 -21.40
C GLU A 119 -0.94 -12.56 -21.40
N HIS A 120 0.00 -13.34 -20.86
CA HIS A 120 -0.03 -14.80 -21.01
C HIS A 120 -1.22 -15.44 -20.27
N LEU A 121 -1.37 -15.22 -18.97
CA LEU A 121 -2.51 -15.75 -18.22
C LEU A 121 -3.86 -15.20 -18.72
N MET A 122 -3.94 -13.89 -19.02
CA MET A 122 -5.17 -13.32 -19.56
C MET A 122 -5.53 -13.85 -20.95
N SER A 123 -4.54 -14.24 -21.77
CA SER A 123 -4.78 -14.89 -23.08
C SER A 123 -5.39 -16.27 -22.91
N TYR A 124 -4.97 -17.03 -21.88
CA TYR A 124 -5.57 -18.31 -21.53
C TYR A 124 -7.04 -18.12 -21.14
N PHE A 125 -7.35 -17.15 -20.27
CA PHE A 125 -8.76 -16.85 -19.93
C PHE A 125 -9.56 -16.42 -21.16
N ARG A 126 -8.95 -15.67 -22.07
CA ARG A 126 -9.59 -15.22 -23.31
C ARG A 126 -9.88 -16.38 -24.26
N ALA A 127 -9.10 -17.46 -24.25
CA ALA A 127 -9.41 -18.65 -25.04
C ALA A 127 -10.67 -19.38 -24.52
N CYS A 128 -11.00 -19.20 -23.24
CA CYS A 128 -12.14 -19.84 -22.57
C CYS A 128 -13.32 -18.89 -22.34
N GLY A 129 -13.27 -17.66 -22.84
CA GLY A 129 -14.21 -16.60 -22.51
C GLY A 129 -14.07 -15.40 -23.42
N GLU A 130 -14.53 -14.24 -22.98
CA GLU A 130 -14.55 -13.03 -23.81
C GLU A 130 -13.96 -11.81 -23.09
N PRO A 131 -13.26 -10.90 -23.80
CA PRO A 131 -12.85 -9.62 -23.25
C PRO A 131 -14.06 -8.81 -22.78
N VAL A 132 -13.95 -8.17 -21.62
CA VAL A 132 -15.06 -7.38 -21.05
C VAL A 132 -14.61 -5.97 -20.68
N VAL A 133 -15.46 -5.00 -20.99
CA VAL A 133 -15.27 -3.62 -20.52
C VAL A 133 -15.73 -3.55 -19.07
N VAL A 134 -14.84 -3.10 -18.19
CA VAL A 134 -15.09 -3.05 -16.75
C VAL A 134 -14.93 -1.65 -16.23
N SER A 135 -15.60 -1.34 -15.12
CA SER A 135 -15.34 -0.11 -14.38
C SER A 135 -13.86 -0.01 -14.01
N THR A 136 -13.23 1.07 -14.48
CA THR A 136 -11.83 1.40 -14.22
C THR A 136 -11.75 2.43 -13.10
N ILE A 137 -10.68 2.38 -12.32
CA ILE A 137 -10.35 3.43 -11.37
C ILE A 137 -8.95 3.96 -11.66
N TRP A 138 -8.74 5.23 -11.34
CA TRP A 138 -7.42 5.83 -11.40
C TRP A 138 -6.88 5.98 -9.98
N LYS A 139 -5.70 5.41 -9.74
CA LYS A 139 -5.01 5.50 -8.46
C LYS A 139 -3.72 6.30 -8.63
N LYS A 140 -3.61 7.39 -7.89
CA LYS A 140 -2.34 8.09 -7.71
C LYS A 140 -1.51 7.27 -6.72
N THR A 141 -0.61 6.44 -7.25
CA THR A 141 0.28 5.61 -6.45
C THR A 141 1.34 6.44 -5.74
N ARG A 142 1.65 7.67 -6.20
CA ARG A 142 2.72 8.55 -5.66
C ARG A 142 3.96 7.73 -5.27
N GLU A 143 4.39 6.84 -6.17
CA GLU A 143 5.64 6.12 -5.99
C GLU A 143 6.77 7.14 -6.04
N GLU A 144 7.68 7.05 -5.07
CA GLU A 144 8.84 7.91 -4.94
C GLU A 144 10.05 6.98 -4.84
N VAL A 145 11.04 7.18 -5.69
CA VAL A 145 12.30 6.44 -5.62
C VAL A 145 13.22 7.17 -4.66
N LEU A 146 13.09 6.89 -3.37
CA LEU A 146 14.04 7.37 -2.38
C LEU A 146 15.24 6.41 -2.37
N TRP A 147 16.38 6.92 -2.85
CA TRP A 147 17.62 6.17 -2.95
C TRP A 147 18.76 7.02 -2.36
N LYS A 148 19.36 6.55 -1.27
CA LYS A 148 20.58 7.11 -0.68
C LYS A 148 21.51 5.94 -0.34
N ASP A 149 22.40 5.60 -1.28
CA ASP A 149 23.39 4.54 -1.13
C ASP A 149 22.82 3.18 -0.65
N ALA A 150 21.59 2.86 -1.08
CA ALA A 150 20.89 1.63 -0.71
C ALA A 150 20.89 0.61 -1.86
N LEU A 151 20.84 -0.69 -1.55
CA LEU A 151 20.75 -1.75 -2.57
C LEU A 151 19.47 -1.62 -3.40
N LEU A 152 18.35 -1.36 -2.73
CA LEU A 152 17.00 -1.21 -3.30
C LEU A 152 16.42 0.16 -2.96
N SER A 153 15.58 0.69 -3.84
CA SER A 153 14.80 1.89 -3.55
C SER A 153 13.66 1.59 -2.57
N TRP A 154 13.34 2.56 -1.71
CA TRP A 154 12.13 2.47 -0.90
C TRP A 154 10.90 2.51 -1.81
N ARG A 155 9.99 1.54 -1.64
CA ARG A 155 8.75 1.42 -2.43
C ARG A 155 7.57 1.15 -1.51
N ARG A 156 6.37 1.51 -1.94
CA ARG A 156 5.15 1.17 -1.17
C ARG A 156 4.85 -0.32 -1.27
N SER A 157 4.01 -0.84 -0.38
CA SER A 157 3.65 -2.25 -0.42
C SER A 157 2.72 -2.53 -1.63
N PRO A 158 3.03 -3.54 -2.48
CA PRO A 158 2.21 -3.90 -3.63
C PRO A 158 0.90 -4.55 -3.17
N THR A 159 0.98 -5.38 -2.12
CA THR A 159 -0.18 -5.94 -1.42
C THR A 159 -1.12 -4.84 -0.95
N TRP A 160 -0.58 -3.73 -0.42
CA TRP A 160 -1.40 -2.61 0.03
C TRP A 160 -2.13 -1.91 -1.12
N LEU A 161 -1.46 -1.74 -2.27
CA LEU A 161 -2.12 -1.23 -3.47
C LEU A 161 -3.23 -2.18 -3.95
N LEU A 162 -2.95 -3.49 -3.99
CA LEU A 162 -3.95 -4.51 -4.33
C LEU A 162 -5.18 -4.41 -3.42
N VAL A 163 -4.99 -4.35 -2.09
CA VAL A 163 -6.09 -4.20 -1.13
C VAL A 163 -6.89 -2.94 -1.42
N HIS A 164 -6.23 -1.80 -1.62
CA HIS A 164 -6.89 -0.53 -1.93
C HIS A 164 -7.69 -0.55 -3.23
N VAL A 165 -7.15 -1.14 -4.29
CA VAL A 165 -7.83 -1.28 -5.59
C VAL A 165 -9.03 -2.20 -5.44
N SER A 166 -8.86 -3.35 -4.77
CA SER A 166 -9.91 -4.34 -4.52
C SER A 166 -11.08 -3.75 -3.74
N LEU A 167 -10.79 -3.03 -2.65
CA LEU A 167 -11.79 -2.36 -1.84
C LEU A 167 -12.51 -1.29 -2.64
N GLN A 168 -11.77 -0.41 -3.33
CA GLN A 168 -12.39 0.68 -4.09
C GLN A 168 -13.30 0.14 -5.20
N LEU A 169 -12.85 -0.83 -5.99
CA LEU A 169 -13.69 -1.46 -7.01
C LEU A 169 -14.91 -2.16 -6.42
N THR A 170 -14.75 -2.74 -5.22
CA THR A 170 -15.85 -3.40 -4.51
C THR A 170 -16.90 -2.39 -4.08
N PHE A 171 -16.50 -1.31 -3.42
CA PHE A 171 -17.40 -0.25 -3.00
C PHE A 171 -18.01 0.51 -4.18
N SER A 172 -17.27 0.75 -5.26
CA SER A 172 -17.81 1.37 -6.47
C SER A 172 -18.94 0.57 -7.10
N ARG A 173 -18.94 -0.77 -6.96
CA ARG A 173 -20.05 -1.61 -7.40
C ARG A 173 -21.23 -1.60 -6.42
N LEU A 174 -20.96 -1.58 -5.12
CA LEU A 174 -22.01 -1.53 -4.09
C LEU A 174 -22.73 -0.18 -4.08
N SER A 175 -22.01 0.89 -4.40
CA SER A 175 -22.52 2.26 -4.53
C SER A 175 -22.98 2.60 -5.95
N ALA A 176 -23.21 1.61 -6.84
CA ALA A 176 -23.58 1.91 -8.22
C ALA A 176 -24.88 2.73 -8.34
N ASP A 177 -25.78 2.57 -7.37
CA ASP A 177 -27.07 3.27 -7.31
C ASP A 177 -27.08 4.46 -6.33
N SER A 178 -25.94 4.78 -5.69
CA SER A 178 -25.82 5.86 -4.71
C SER A 178 -24.83 6.94 -5.17
N SER A 179 -25.19 8.21 -5.00
CA SER A 179 -24.29 9.34 -5.29
C SER A 179 -23.02 9.36 -4.41
N GLU A 180 -23.05 8.71 -3.25
CA GLU A 180 -21.97 8.73 -2.27
C GLU A 180 -21.08 7.48 -2.31
N SER A 181 -19.75 7.70 -2.34
CA SER A 181 -18.77 6.62 -2.35
C SER A 181 -18.46 6.11 -0.94
N LEU A 182 -18.92 4.91 -0.61
CA LEU A 182 -18.65 4.23 0.67
C LEU A 182 -17.16 3.91 0.91
N TYR A 183 -16.35 3.88 -0.15
CA TYR A 183 -14.92 3.60 -0.05
C TYR A 183 -14.21 4.61 0.85
N LYS A 184 -14.53 5.91 0.72
CA LYS A 184 -13.76 6.94 1.43
C LYS A 184 -14.03 6.95 2.95
N PRO A 185 -15.30 6.89 3.41
CA PRO A 185 -15.64 6.66 4.82
C PRO A 185 -15.07 5.36 5.37
N PHE A 186 -15.21 4.24 4.64
CA PHE A 186 -14.65 2.95 5.08
C PHE A 186 -13.14 3.03 5.31
N MET A 187 -12.39 3.74 4.45
CA MET A 187 -10.96 3.90 4.67
C MET A 187 -10.61 4.76 5.89
N ALA A 188 -11.47 5.68 6.32
CA ALA A 188 -11.28 6.43 7.57
C ALA A 188 -11.53 5.50 8.77
N PHE A 189 -12.62 4.74 8.73
CA PHE A 189 -12.96 3.72 9.71
C PHE A 189 -11.86 2.66 9.83
N LEU A 190 -11.38 2.08 8.73
CA LEU A 190 -10.31 1.07 8.74
C LEU A 190 -9.04 1.61 9.42
N LYS A 191 -8.66 2.86 9.13
CA LYS A 191 -7.50 3.49 9.77
C LYS A 191 -7.70 3.68 11.27
N SER A 192 -8.90 4.06 11.72
CA SER A 192 -9.19 4.17 13.15
C SER A 192 -9.10 2.80 13.82
N ARG A 193 -9.64 1.73 13.20
CA ARG A 193 -9.52 0.37 13.75
C ARG A 193 -8.05 -0.07 13.88
N VAL A 194 -7.20 0.23 12.89
CA VAL A 194 -5.75 -0.03 12.98
C VAL A 194 -5.11 0.78 14.10
N LEU A 195 -5.45 2.05 14.25
CA LEU A 195 -4.99 2.89 15.35
C LEU A 195 -5.45 2.37 16.72
N ASP A 196 -6.67 1.85 16.81
CA ASP A 196 -7.21 1.30 18.05
C ASP A 196 -6.48 0.01 18.47
N LEU A 197 -6.09 -0.83 17.50
CA LEU A 197 -5.21 -1.96 17.78
C LEU A 197 -3.86 -1.53 18.37
N PHE A 198 -3.36 -0.35 17.99
CA PHE A 198 -2.13 0.17 18.58
C PHE A 198 -2.32 0.58 20.05
N HIS A 199 -3.54 0.83 20.51
CA HIS A 199 -3.80 1.04 21.93
C HIS A 199 -3.56 -0.23 22.75
N GLY A 200 -3.88 -1.41 22.21
CA GLY A 200 -3.63 -2.70 22.87
C GLY A 200 -2.16 -3.11 22.91
N LEU A 201 -1.28 -2.40 22.20
CA LEU A 201 0.11 -2.81 21.96
C LEU A 201 1.09 -1.70 22.36
N SER A 202 2.34 -2.07 22.67
CA SER A 202 3.38 -1.10 23.05
C SER A 202 4.08 -0.49 21.83
N PHE A 203 3.35 0.29 21.04
CA PHE A 203 3.94 1.02 19.90
C PHE A 203 4.60 2.34 20.31
N GLU A 204 5.55 2.79 19.50
CA GLU A 204 6.21 4.10 19.61
C GLU A 204 5.19 5.26 19.49
N SER A 205 5.40 6.34 20.25
CA SER A 205 4.53 7.52 20.21
C SER A 205 4.52 8.21 18.85
N SER A 206 5.65 8.17 18.13
CA SER A 206 5.79 8.68 16.76
C SER A 206 4.80 8.02 15.80
N LEU A 207 4.67 6.69 15.86
CA LEU A 207 3.75 5.92 15.01
C LEU A 207 2.29 6.21 15.34
N ILE A 208 1.94 6.27 16.62
CA ILE A 208 0.59 6.62 17.08
C ILE A 208 0.24 8.04 16.59
N TYR A 209 1.16 8.99 16.74
CA TYR A 209 0.98 10.38 16.30
C TYR A 209 0.75 10.47 14.78
N VAL A 210 1.61 9.83 13.98
CA VAL A 210 1.49 9.83 12.52
C VAL A 210 0.19 9.19 12.06
N MET A 211 -0.22 8.08 12.67
CA MET A 211 -1.48 7.41 12.34
C MET A 211 -2.70 8.23 12.75
N ASN A 212 -2.66 8.89 13.91
CA ASN A 212 -3.70 9.80 14.37
C ASN A 212 -3.88 10.96 13.36
N ALA A 213 -2.80 11.67 13.05
CA ALA A 213 -2.80 12.78 12.09
C ALA A 213 -3.27 12.37 10.68
N LYS A 214 -2.83 11.20 10.18
CA LYS A 214 -3.26 10.67 8.86
C LYS A 214 -4.74 10.27 8.82
N THR A 215 -5.34 10.02 9.97
CA THR A 215 -6.76 9.66 10.09
C THR A 215 -7.61 10.92 10.23
N GLU A 216 -7.21 11.87 11.08
CA GLU A 216 -7.82 13.21 11.15
C GLU A 216 -7.84 13.91 9.79
N GLN A 217 -6.70 13.96 9.10
CA GLN A 217 -6.62 14.53 7.74
C GLN A 217 -7.53 13.82 6.75
N ARG A 218 -7.81 12.53 6.95
CA ARG A 218 -8.74 11.80 6.08
C ARG A 218 -10.18 12.25 6.34
N ILE A 219 -10.57 12.40 7.60
CA ILE A 219 -11.90 12.90 7.99
C ILE A 219 -12.11 14.31 7.45
N LEU A 220 -11.13 15.21 7.65
CA LEU A 220 -11.20 16.58 7.12
C LEU A 220 -11.38 16.62 5.59
N LYS A 221 -10.78 15.67 4.85
CA LYS A 221 -10.93 15.54 3.39
C LYS A 221 -12.26 14.94 2.95
N LEU A 222 -13.03 14.34 3.85
CA LEU A 222 -14.38 13.85 3.55
C LEU A 222 -15.40 15.00 3.52
N GLY A 223 -15.08 16.13 4.16
CA GLY A 223 -15.99 17.28 4.27
C GLY A 223 -17.08 17.06 5.32
N ASP A 224 -18.08 17.94 5.31
CA ASP A 224 -19.30 17.74 6.10
C ASP A 224 -20.09 16.57 5.52
N THR A 225 -19.79 15.38 6.02
CA THR A 225 -20.70 14.24 5.95
C THR A 225 -21.72 14.40 7.06
N ASP A 226 -23.00 14.10 6.78
CA ASP A 226 -24.03 13.99 7.82
C ASP A 226 -23.48 13.19 9.02
N PRO A 227 -23.88 13.51 10.26
CA PRO A 227 -23.38 12.84 11.46
C PRO A 227 -23.77 11.35 11.43
N GLN A 228 -22.91 10.56 10.80
CA GLN A 228 -23.03 9.12 10.66
C GLN A 228 -22.38 8.45 11.87
N SER A 229 -22.96 7.34 12.34
CA SER A 229 -22.51 6.62 13.53
C SER A 229 -21.03 6.21 13.50
N TRP A 230 -20.48 5.91 12.32
CA TRP A 230 -19.06 5.55 12.16
C TRP A 230 -18.10 6.72 12.49
N LEU A 231 -18.54 7.97 12.31
CA LEU A 231 -17.68 9.14 12.56
C LEU A 231 -17.42 9.30 14.06
N ALA A 232 -18.44 9.07 14.89
CA ALA A 232 -18.32 9.12 16.35
C ALA A 232 -17.33 8.06 16.86
N GLU A 233 -17.43 6.81 16.38
CA GLU A 233 -16.45 5.75 16.71
C GLU A 233 -15.03 6.12 16.29
N VAL A 234 -14.86 6.71 15.09
CA VAL A 234 -13.55 7.16 14.64
C VAL A 234 -13.01 8.26 15.55
N GLN A 235 -13.82 9.27 15.88
CA GLN A 235 -13.43 10.38 16.75
C GLN A 235 -13.02 9.89 18.15
N GLU A 236 -13.74 8.93 18.72
CA GLU A 236 -13.39 8.34 20.02
C GLU A 236 -11.99 7.71 20.01
N VAL A 237 -11.66 6.95 18.96
CA VAL A 237 -10.32 6.37 18.80
C VAL A 237 -9.25 7.46 18.71
N LEU A 238 -9.50 8.54 17.95
CA LEU A 238 -8.55 9.64 17.81
C LEU A 238 -8.30 10.35 19.14
N SER A 239 -9.37 10.63 19.90
CA SER A 239 -9.26 11.25 21.22
C SER A 239 -8.45 10.38 22.20
N ARG A 240 -8.65 9.06 22.18
CA ARG A 240 -7.86 8.12 22.99
C ARG A 240 -6.39 8.11 22.58
N ALA A 241 -6.09 8.12 21.29
CA ALA A 241 -4.72 8.16 20.78
C ALA A 241 -4.01 9.47 21.19
N ALA A 242 -4.70 10.61 21.05
CA ALA A 242 -4.20 11.90 21.47
C ALA A 242 -3.92 11.95 22.98
N ALA A 243 -4.86 11.49 23.81
CA ALA A 243 -4.70 11.43 25.27
C ALA A 243 -3.52 10.55 25.68
N ARG A 244 -3.28 9.43 24.98
CA ARG A 244 -2.13 8.56 25.23
C ARG A 244 -0.81 9.23 24.90
N ILE A 245 -0.72 9.93 23.75
CA ILE A 245 0.48 10.69 23.38
C ILE A 245 0.77 11.78 24.42
N ASP A 246 -0.26 12.52 24.82
CA ASP A 246 -0.15 13.58 25.84
C ASP A 246 0.31 13.03 27.20
N SER A 247 -0.26 11.91 27.66
CA SER A 247 0.15 11.24 28.90
C SER A 247 1.63 10.79 28.85
N ARG A 248 2.07 10.17 27.75
CA ARG A 248 3.48 9.78 27.56
C ARG A 248 4.39 11.00 27.56
N TRP A 249 3.98 12.07 26.89
CA TRP A 249 4.74 13.32 26.85
C TRP A 249 4.89 13.95 28.24
N LYS A 250 3.80 14.04 29.01
CA LYS A 250 3.82 14.49 30.41
C LYS A 250 4.75 13.66 31.28
N SER A 251 4.77 12.34 31.10
CA SER A 251 5.70 11.45 31.81
C SER A 251 7.16 11.75 31.45
N VAL A 252 7.47 11.91 30.16
CA VAL A 252 8.82 12.30 29.71
C VAL A 252 9.22 13.64 30.30
N ILE A 253 8.33 14.63 30.31
CA ILE A 253 8.59 15.94 30.95
C ILE A 253 8.88 15.76 32.44
N SER A 254 8.06 15.03 33.18
CA SER A 254 8.24 14.84 34.63
C SER A 254 9.53 14.10 35.00
N GLN A 255 10.02 13.21 34.14
CA GLN A 255 11.28 12.49 34.36
C GLN A 255 12.50 13.36 34.02
N ASN A 256 12.35 14.28 33.07
CA ASN A 256 13.41 15.16 32.60
C ASN A 256 13.34 16.59 33.15
N SER A 257 12.37 16.87 34.03
CA SER A 257 12.24 18.16 34.70
C SER A 257 13.37 18.32 35.70
N ARG A 258 14.51 18.77 35.19
CA ARG A 258 15.54 19.43 36.00
C ARG A 258 15.06 20.86 36.19
N THR A 259 15.11 21.37 37.42
CA THR A 259 15.12 22.81 37.63
C THR A 259 16.36 23.34 36.94
N PRO A 260 16.24 24.12 35.85
CA PRO A 260 17.42 24.67 35.21
C PRO A 260 18.07 25.60 36.23
N ASP A 261 19.35 25.37 36.53
CA ASP A 261 20.10 26.27 37.39
C ASP A 261 20.47 27.52 36.59
N PHE A 262 19.60 28.52 36.70
CA PHE A 262 19.80 29.82 36.07
C PHE A 262 20.75 30.74 36.86
N SER A 263 21.38 30.26 37.95
CA SER A 263 22.38 31.06 38.68
C SER A 263 23.52 31.53 37.77
N THR A 264 23.88 30.72 36.77
CA THR A 264 24.85 31.09 35.73
C THR A 264 24.38 32.23 34.83
N LEU A 265 23.08 32.38 34.59
CA LEU A 265 22.52 33.51 33.82
C LEU A 265 22.60 34.84 34.59
N GLN A 266 22.72 34.80 35.93
CA GLN A 266 22.82 36.01 36.75
C GLN A 266 24.11 36.79 36.48
N TYR A 267 25.14 36.11 35.98
CA TYR A 267 26.46 36.69 35.71
C TYR A 267 26.73 36.90 34.22
N ILE A 268 25.77 36.59 33.34
CA ILE A 268 25.93 36.84 31.90
C ILE A 268 26.06 38.34 31.67
N GLN A 269 27.11 38.72 30.95
CA GLN A 269 27.34 40.06 30.43
C GLN A 269 27.19 40.02 28.91
N PRO A 270 26.00 40.32 28.35
CA PRO A 270 25.73 40.16 26.92
C PRO A 270 26.72 40.91 26.02
N ALA A 271 27.24 42.06 26.47
CA ALA A 271 28.24 42.83 25.72
C ALA A 271 29.62 42.13 25.62
N GLN A 272 29.95 41.24 26.56
CA GLN A 272 31.22 40.48 26.58
C GLN A 272 31.02 39.04 26.08
N ASP A 273 29.88 38.42 26.39
CA ASP A 273 29.60 37.00 26.14
C ASP A 273 29.08 36.72 24.72
N VAL A 274 28.67 37.75 23.96
CA VAL A 274 28.33 37.62 22.52
C VAL A 274 29.60 37.57 21.64
N LEU A 275 30.76 37.96 22.18
CA LEU A 275 32.04 37.95 21.48
C LEU A 275 32.76 36.60 21.68
N HIS A 276 32.30 35.57 20.99
CA HIS A 276 33.17 34.42 20.71
C HIS A 276 34.27 34.87 19.73
N LYS A 277 35.44 35.26 20.25
CA LYS A 277 36.67 35.22 19.47
C LYS A 277 37.02 33.74 19.28
N PHE A 278 36.56 33.15 18.17
CA PHE A 278 37.10 31.88 17.71
C PHE A 278 38.59 32.08 17.43
N PRO A 279 39.51 31.45 18.18
CA PRO A 279 40.88 31.36 17.72
C PRO A 279 40.86 30.51 16.44
N ASP A 280 41.58 30.94 15.42
CA ASP A 280 41.94 30.17 14.22
C ASP A 280 41.04 30.23 12.96
N LEU A 281 40.00 31.06 12.89
CA LEU A 281 39.29 31.29 11.60
C LEU A 281 39.92 32.36 10.70
N TYR A 282 40.96 33.07 11.15
CA TYR A 282 41.65 34.10 10.36
C TYR A 282 42.93 33.61 9.63
N ASN A 283 43.27 32.32 9.70
CA ASN A 283 44.41 31.75 8.98
C ASN A 283 44.00 31.06 7.65
N LEU A 284 42.92 31.50 7.00
CA LEU A 284 42.55 31.05 5.64
C LEU A 284 42.68 32.15 4.60
N SER A 285 43.68 33.01 4.75
CA SER A 285 44.10 33.93 3.69
C SER A 285 45.61 33.95 3.55
N THR A 286 46.20 32.82 3.13
CA THR A 286 47.40 32.77 2.27
C THR A 286 47.67 31.33 1.83
N LEU A 287 47.64 31.14 0.50
CA LEU A 287 48.10 30.00 -0.33
C LEU A 287 47.19 28.78 -0.46
#